data_AF-A0AA43ISP1-F1
#
_entry.id   AF-A0AA43ISP1-F1
#
_cell.length_a   1.000
_cell.length_b   1.000
_cell.length_c   1.000
_cell.angle_alpha   90.00
_cell.angle_beta   90.00
_cell.angle_gamma   90.00
#
_symmetry.space_group_name_H-M   'P 1'
#
loop_
_entity.id
_entity.type
_entity.pdbx_description
1 polymer ?
#
loop_
_entity_poly.entity_id
_entity_poly.type
_entity_poly.pdbx_seq_one_letter_code
_entity_poly.pdbx_strand_id
1 'polypeptide(L)'
;MRDATASRVANIALPGSAARTAASWCGSVSQSDRTPNAIAGNPVRWVYALPSDGQDRLSSIGDVMQTDAEQIDAWWRAQDPTHVPRNDLAQFSCGLQLDIATVRTLESSAELSLLAGRFAAVFNALNAAGLRSPFAKYVVYFDSAVSDATVCGQGGSDSSGFGLAVVYTQACTGVSTAAVAAHELLHTLGAVPEGAPNECPDEDGGHTCDESSDLMYPSIDDAPLSTKVLDPGRNDYYGHSGAWADAQDSPWLVRLDDQMPFALSVSGPGSVGSDVPGLQCAQSCTTTWNAGTRLALTATPGPGAKLVRWGSACVGAAGCTLAVEPGARLSALFAPASFRLTVAVSGRGAVRSLKTGITCRPRCSATFPSYAPVKLTATATKGWRFRSWSGACRRSKRTCSVPMTKAASVRAVFVRA
;
A
#
# COMPACT_ATOMS: atom_id res chain seq x y z
N MET A 1 -39.18 27.92 -28.26
CA MET A 1 -38.68 28.76 -27.16
C MET A 1 -38.30 27.86 -26.00
N ARG A 2 -37.08 28.07 -25.46
CA ARG A 2 -36.47 27.51 -24.24
C ARG A 2 -35.78 26.14 -24.46
N ASP A 3 -34.52 26.14 -24.89
CA ASP A 3 -33.25 26.38 -24.16
C ASP A 3 -32.73 25.13 -23.45
N ALA A 4 -31.83 24.45 -24.16
CA ALA A 4 -30.94 23.42 -23.63
C ALA A 4 -29.67 24.08 -23.07
N THR A 5 -29.41 23.89 -21.79
CA THR A 5 -28.11 24.23 -21.18
C THR A 5 -27.23 22.98 -21.20
N ALA A 6 -26.35 22.91 -22.21
CA ALA A 6 -25.27 21.93 -22.27
C ALA A 6 -24.24 22.24 -21.16
N SER A 7 -24.04 21.28 -20.25
CA SER A 7 -22.91 21.31 -19.33
C SER A 7 -21.61 21.15 -20.13
N ARG A 8 -20.75 22.17 -20.07
CA ARG A 8 -19.39 22.10 -20.60
C ARG A 8 -18.58 21.14 -19.73
N VAL A 9 -18.37 19.93 -20.22
CA VAL A 9 -17.29 19.06 -19.76
C VAL A 9 -16.00 19.67 -20.28
N ALA A 10 -15.11 20.07 -19.37
CA ALA A 10 -13.76 20.48 -19.75
C ALA A 10 -12.99 19.23 -20.18
N ASN A 11 -12.89 19.01 -21.49
CA ASN A 11 -11.94 18.06 -22.05
C ASN A 11 -10.53 18.56 -21.71
N ILE A 12 -9.88 17.90 -20.75
CA ILE A 12 -8.43 17.99 -20.60
C ILE A 12 -7.85 17.24 -21.79
N ALA A 13 -7.46 17.98 -22.83
CA ALA A 13 -6.64 17.44 -23.90
C ALA A 13 -5.28 17.08 -23.31
N LEU A 14 -4.90 15.81 -23.40
CA LEU A 14 -3.52 15.38 -23.15
C LEU A 14 -2.61 16.08 -24.18
N PRO A 15 -1.54 16.78 -23.76
CA PRO A 15 -0.62 17.37 -24.72
C PRO A 15 0.01 16.27 -25.56
N GLY A 16 0.04 16.50 -26.88
CA GLY A 16 0.63 15.60 -27.85
C GLY A 16 2.07 15.23 -27.51
N SER A 17 2.41 13.99 -27.83
CA SER A 17 3.70 13.33 -27.69
C SER A 17 4.83 14.10 -28.41
N ALA A 18 5.39 15.10 -27.74
CA ALA A 18 6.76 15.52 -27.98
C ALA A 18 7.69 14.47 -27.34
N ALA A 19 8.66 13.95 -28.11
CA ALA A 19 9.68 13.05 -27.61
C ALA A 19 10.36 13.67 -26.38
N ARG A 20 10.05 13.12 -25.21
CA ARG A 20 10.60 13.55 -23.92
C ARG A 20 12.08 13.16 -23.93
N THR A 21 12.98 14.12 -23.66
CA THR A 21 14.38 13.80 -23.39
C THR A 21 14.45 12.83 -22.22
N ALA A 22 15.26 11.76 -22.33
CA ALA A 22 15.45 10.74 -21.28
C ALA A 22 15.49 11.40 -19.89
N ALA A 23 14.62 10.95 -18.99
CA ALA A 23 14.49 11.57 -17.68
C ALA A 23 15.74 11.28 -16.85
N SER A 24 16.40 12.34 -16.37
CA SER A 24 17.48 12.18 -15.40
C SER A 24 16.90 11.92 -14.01
N TRP A 25 17.35 10.85 -13.37
CA TRP A 25 16.96 10.46 -12.02
C TRP A 25 17.65 11.38 -11.00
N CYS A 26 16.86 12.06 -10.17
CA CYS A 26 17.33 13.03 -9.19
C CYS A 26 17.25 12.53 -7.74
N GLY A 27 17.04 11.21 -7.56
CA GLY A 27 16.92 10.62 -6.24
C GLY A 27 18.25 10.57 -5.47
N SER A 28 18.22 9.86 -4.34
CA SER A 28 19.38 9.65 -3.48
C SER A 28 19.50 8.17 -3.12
N VAL A 29 20.69 7.72 -2.74
CA VAL A 29 20.92 6.36 -2.24
C VAL A 29 19.98 6.09 -1.06
N SER A 30 19.32 4.94 -1.06
CA SER A 30 18.54 4.43 0.07
C SER A 30 18.68 2.92 0.16
N GLN A 31 18.92 2.39 1.36
CA GLN A 31 18.98 0.94 1.60
C GLN A 31 17.62 0.34 1.93
N SER A 32 16.58 1.18 1.99
CA SER A 32 15.21 0.78 2.28
C SER A 32 14.23 1.50 1.36
N ASP A 33 13.06 0.90 1.21
CA ASP A 33 11.90 1.52 0.58
C ASP A 33 11.50 2.83 1.29
N ARG A 34 11.24 3.90 0.53
CA ARG A 34 10.77 5.16 1.10
C ARG A 34 9.26 5.11 1.29
N THR A 35 8.83 5.09 2.55
CA THR A 35 7.41 5.05 2.88
C THR A 35 6.82 6.44 3.17
N PRO A 36 5.53 6.68 2.84
CA PRO A 36 4.66 5.80 2.05
C PRO A 36 4.95 5.96 0.55
N ASN A 37 4.71 4.90 -0.23
CA ASN A 37 4.74 4.94 -1.69
C ASN A 37 3.81 6.05 -2.20
N ALA A 38 4.25 6.80 -3.21
CA ALA A 38 3.46 7.92 -3.74
C ALA A 38 2.19 7.46 -4.47
N ILE A 39 2.18 6.21 -4.96
CA ILE A 39 1.04 5.57 -5.62
C ILE A 39 0.66 4.35 -4.79
N ALA A 40 -0.64 4.12 -4.53
CA ALA A 40 -1.09 3.04 -3.65
C ALA A 40 -1.49 1.74 -4.37
N GLY A 41 -1.27 0.60 -3.71
CA GLY A 41 -1.47 -0.76 -4.23
C GLY A 41 -0.22 -1.65 -4.02
N ASN A 42 -0.13 -2.77 -4.73
CA ASN A 42 1.07 -3.62 -4.83
C ASN A 42 2.13 -3.07 -5.82
N PRO A 43 3.31 -2.58 -5.38
CA PRO A 43 4.26 -1.90 -6.26
C PRO A 43 5.19 -2.86 -7.02
N VAL A 44 5.67 -2.40 -8.18
CA VAL A 44 6.89 -2.88 -8.84
C VAL A 44 8.04 -1.99 -8.38
N ARG A 45 8.89 -2.54 -7.51
CA ARG A 45 10.03 -1.86 -6.88
C ARG A 45 11.28 -1.99 -7.74
N TRP A 46 12.06 -0.92 -7.76
CA TRP A 46 13.28 -0.85 -8.54
C TRP A 46 14.49 -0.86 -7.61
N VAL A 47 15.46 -1.75 -7.89
CA VAL A 47 16.64 -1.93 -7.04
C VAL A 47 17.91 -1.88 -7.87
N TYR A 48 18.85 -1.06 -7.46
CA TYR A 48 20.22 -1.11 -7.92
C TYR A 48 21.01 -2.08 -7.02
N ALA A 49 21.50 -3.16 -7.60
CA ALA A 49 22.31 -4.15 -6.89
C ALA A 49 23.74 -4.15 -7.42
N LEU A 50 24.71 -4.32 -6.54
CA LEU A 50 26.12 -4.40 -6.90
C LEU A 50 26.90 -5.37 -5.99
N PRO A 51 28.03 -5.92 -6.47
CA PRO A 51 28.90 -6.75 -5.65
C PRO A 51 29.42 -6.03 -4.39
N SER A 52 29.91 -6.79 -3.42
CA SER A 52 30.49 -6.25 -2.17
C SER A 52 31.63 -5.25 -2.42
N ASP A 53 32.43 -5.48 -3.45
CA ASP A 53 33.56 -4.64 -3.91
C ASP A 53 33.21 -3.74 -5.12
N GLY A 54 31.96 -3.76 -5.57
CA GLY A 54 31.50 -2.97 -6.71
C GLY A 54 31.54 -1.46 -6.43
N GLN A 55 31.96 -0.69 -7.43
CA GLN A 55 31.86 0.77 -7.37
C GLN A 55 30.42 1.22 -7.50
N ASP A 56 29.99 2.16 -6.66
CA ASP A 56 28.65 2.75 -6.74
C ASP A 56 28.52 3.63 -7.98
N ARG A 57 27.60 3.24 -8.87
CA ARG A 57 27.25 3.95 -10.10
C ARG A 57 25.77 4.33 -10.16
N LEU A 58 25.12 4.48 -8.99
CA LEU A 58 23.69 4.76 -8.92
C LEU A 58 23.27 6.02 -9.70
N SER A 59 24.11 7.06 -9.76
CA SER A 59 23.74 8.26 -10.53
C SER A 59 23.57 7.99 -12.02
N SER A 60 24.43 7.15 -12.62
CA SER A 60 24.31 6.80 -14.04
C SER A 60 23.30 5.68 -14.28
N ILE A 61 23.28 4.66 -13.42
CA ILE A 61 22.35 3.53 -13.56
C ILE A 61 20.92 3.97 -13.23
N GLY A 62 20.74 4.92 -12.31
CA GLY A 62 19.44 5.51 -11.99
C GLY A 62 18.80 6.21 -13.19
N ASP A 63 19.57 6.95 -13.99
CA ASP A 63 19.09 7.56 -15.25
C ASP A 63 18.60 6.48 -16.24
N VAL A 64 19.34 5.37 -16.35
CA VAL A 64 18.96 4.22 -17.21
C VAL A 64 17.68 3.58 -16.69
N MET A 65 17.61 3.24 -15.40
CA MET A 65 16.44 2.61 -14.78
C MET A 65 15.19 3.48 -14.91
N GLN A 66 15.31 4.80 -14.67
CA GLN A 66 14.22 5.75 -14.85
C GLN A 66 13.74 5.79 -16.31
N THR A 67 14.68 5.85 -17.25
CA THR A 67 14.38 5.85 -18.69
C THR A 67 13.73 4.56 -19.13
N ASP A 68 14.19 3.41 -18.64
CA ASP A 68 13.64 2.10 -18.98
C ASP A 68 12.25 1.92 -18.38
N ALA A 69 12.00 2.35 -17.14
CA ALA A 69 10.65 2.34 -16.57
C ALA A 69 9.65 3.20 -17.37
N GLU A 70 10.08 4.36 -17.87
CA GLU A 70 9.26 5.21 -18.74
C GLU A 70 9.00 4.58 -20.11
N GLN A 71 9.99 3.89 -20.69
CA GLN A 71 9.83 3.13 -21.93
C GLN A 71 8.88 1.95 -21.76
N ILE A 72 9.02 1.19 -20.67
CA ILE A 72 8.15 0.06 -20.35
C ILE A 72 6.72 0.56 -20.15
N ASP A 73 6.51 1.64 -19.39
CA ASP A 73 5.19 2.24 -19.20
C ASP A 73 4.57 2.68 -20.54
N ALA A 74 5.32 3.43 -21.36
CA ALA A 74 4.84 3.89 -22.66
C ALA A 74 4.51 2.73 -23.63
N TRP A 75 5.37 1.72 -23.67
CA TRP A 75 5.16 0.51 -24.48
C TRP A 75 3.93 -0.26 -23.99
N TRP A 76 3.80 -0.50 -22.68
CA TRP A 76 2.67 -1.25 -22.12
C TRP A 76 1.34 -0.56 -22.43
N ARG A 77 1.26 0.77 -22.28
CA ARG A 77 0.05 1.54 -22.66
C ARG A 77 -0.29 1.43 -24.14
N ALA A 78 0.71 1.31 -25.01
CA ALA A 78 0.49 1.12 -26.43
C ALA A 78 -0.03 -0.28 -26.76
N GLN A 79 0.36 -1.30 -25.98
CA GLN A 79 -0.11 -2.68 -26.12
C GLN A 79 -1.48 -2.90 -25.46
N ASP A 80 -1.71 -2.27 -24.31
CA ASP A 80 -2.92 -2.31 -23.49
C ASP A 80 -3.15 -0.95 -22.81
N PRO A 81 -4.09 -0.12 -23.30
CA PRO A 81 -4.33 1.22 -22.74
C PRO A 81 -5.01 1.20 -21.36
N THR A 82 -5.40 0.03 -20.85
CA THR A 82 -6.09 -0.12 -19.57
C THR A 82 -5.16 -0.53 -18.42
N HIS A 83 -3.95 -1.01 -18.72
CA HIS A 83 -3.02 -1.50 -17.70
C HIS A 83 -1.59 -1.00 -17.89
N VAL A 84 -0.89 -0.79 -16.77
CA VAL A 84 0.55 -0.53 -16.74
C VAL A 84 1.17 -1.12 -15.48
N PRO A 85 2.45 -1.52 -15.49
CA PRO A 85 3.16 -1.88 -14.27
C PRO A 85 3.10 -0.75 -13.25
N ARG A 86 2.78 -1.07 -11.99
CA ARG A 86 2.72 -0.05 -10.95
C ARG A 86 4.09 0.23 -10.38
N ASN A 87 4.88 1.01 -11.10
CA ASN A 87 6.19 1.46 -10.64
C ASN A 87 6.12 2.14 -9.26
N ASP A 88 7.05 1.77 -8.39
CA ASP A 88 7.22 2.41 -7.09
C ASP A 88 7.84 3.79 -7.28
N LEU A 89 7.10 4.83 -6.93
CA LEU A 89 7.53 6.22 -7.10
C LEU A 89 7.63 6.92 -5.75
N ALA A 90 8.64 7.78 -5.62
CA ALA A 90 8.79 8.69 -4.51
C ALA A 90 8.80 10.15 -4.99
N GLN A 91 8.38 11.05 -4.10
CA GLN A 91 8.43 12.49 -4.35
C GLN A 91 9.84 13.01 -4.08
N PHE A 92 10.51 13.49 -5.12
CA PHE A 92 11.79 14.19 -5.04
C PHE A 92 11.64 15.68 -5.40
N SER A 93 12.74 16.43 -5.34
CA SER A 93 12.78 17.85 -5.70
C SER A 93 12.50 18.09 -7.18
N CYS A 94 12.78 17.12 -8.05
CA CYS A 94 12.50 17.19 -9.48
C CYS A 94 11.11 16.63 -9.87
N GLY A 95 10.32 16.17 -8.90
CA GLY A 95 9.00 15.56 -9.15
C GLY A 95 8.93 14.10 -8.70
N LEU A 96 7.88 13.41 -9.15
CA LEU A 96 7.74 11.97 -8.96
C LEU A 96 8.69 11.24 -9.89
N GLN A 97 9.51 10.36 -9.33
CA GLN A 97 10.43 9.47 -10.05
C GLN A 97 10.50 8.13 -9.33
N LEU A 98 11.13 7.15 -9.97
CA LEU A 98 11.37 5.84 -9.37
C LEU A 98 11.99 5.97 -7.98
N ASP A 99 11.40 5.26 -7.01
CA ASP A 99 12.07 5.02 -5.73
C ASP A 99 13.05 3.86 -5.88
N ILE A 100 14.30 4.19 -6.16
CA ILE A 100 15.36 3.20 -6.35
C ILE A 100 16.02 2.91 -5.00
N ALA A 101 15.94 1.66 -4.56
CA ALA A 101 16.71 1.15 -3.43
C ALA A 101 18.08 0.63 -3.90
N THR A 102 19.08 0.63 -3.02
CA THR A 102 20.43 0.12 -3.29
C THR A 102 20.77 -1.01 -2.32
N VAL A 103 21.22 -2.14 -2.85
CA VAL A 103 21.63 -3.32 -2.07
C VAL A 103 22.99 -3.81 -2.53
N ARG A 104 23.77 -4.36 -1.61
CA ARG A 104 25.06 -5.01 -1.92
C ARG A 104 24.97 -6.49 -1.62
N THR A 105 25.51 -7.31 -2.51
CA THR A 105 25.71 -8.74 -2.24
C THR A 105 26.86 -8.94 -1.25
N LEU A 106 26.97 -10.14 -0.68
CA LEU A 106 28.09 -10.50 0.20
C LEU A 106 29.33 -10.87 -0.62
N GLU A 107 29.10 -11.41 -1.81
CA GLU A 107 30.07 -11.90 -2.77
C GLU A 107 30.76 -10.73 -3.49
N SER A 108 32.01 -10.95 -3.88
CA SER A 108 32.82 -10.04 -4.70
C SER A 108 32.51 -10.16 -6.19
N SER A 109 32.95 -9.18 -6.97
CA SER A 109 32.82 -9.17 -8.43
C SER A 109 33.50 -10.38 -9.07
N ALA A 110 34.60 -10.85 -8.48
CA ALA A 110 35.33 -12.03 -8.95
C ALA A 110 34.57 -13.33 -8.70
N GLU A 111 33.92 -13.47 -7.54
CA GLU A 111 33.08 -14.64 -7.22
C GLU A 111 31.81 -14.70 -8.09
N LEU A 112 31.32 -13.54 -8.51
CA LEU A 112 30.10 -13.39 -9.32
C LEU A 112 30.39 -13.30 -10.83
N SER A 113 31.62 -13.59 -11.27
CA SER A 113 31.98 -13.52 -12.69
C SER A 113 31.28 -14.59 -13.53
N LEU A 114 30.91 -15.73 -12.94
CA LEU A 114 30.12 -16.79 -13.58
C LEU A 114 28.62 -16.57 -13.34
N LEU A 115 27.77 -17.07 -14.24
CA LEU A 115 26.31 -16.98 -14.12
C LEU A 115 25.79 -17.73 -12.88
N ALA A 116 26.36 -18.90 -12.60
CA ALA A 116 25.96 -19.75 -11.49
C ALA A 116 26.07 -18.98 -10.16
N GLY A 117 24.94 -18.89 -9.43
CA GLY A 117 24.87 -18.27 -8.11
C GLY A 117 24.52 -16.77 -8.09
N ARG A 118 24.50 -16.07 -9.23
CA ARG A 118 24.17 -14.63 -9.26
C ARG A 118 22.77 -14.32 -8.77
N PHE A 119 21.78 -15.00 -9.33
CA PHE A 119 20.38 -14.79 -8.95
C PHE A 119 20.18 -15.04 -7.45
N ALA A 120 20.83 -16.07 -6.91
CA ALA A 120 20.81 -16.37 -5.48
C ALA A 120 21.50 -15.28 -4.64
N ALA A 121 22.64 -14.75 -5.07
CA ALA A 121 23.33 -13.64 -4.40
C ALA A 121 22.46 -12.38 -4.35
N VAL A 122 21.82 -12.01 -5.47
CA VAL A 122 20.87 -10.88 -5.55
C VAL A 122 19.67 -11.11 -4.63
N PHE A 123 19.05 -12.30 -4.70
CA PHE A 123 17.95 -12.68 -3.82
C PHE A 123 18.32 -12.55 -2.34
N ASN A 124 19.48 -13.07 -1.95
CA ASN A 124 19.97 -13.01 -0.57
C ASN A 124 20.21 -11.57 -0.11
N ALA A 125 20.74 -10.71 -0.98
CA ALA A 125 20.95 -9.29 -0.71
C ALA A 125 19.62 -8.55 -0.47
N LEU A 126 18.60 -8.79 -1.31
CA LEU A 126 17.26 -8.22 -1.12
C LEU A 126 16.65 -8.69 0.20
N ASN A 127 16.73 -9.99 0.51
CA ASN A 127 16.19 -10.54 1.75
C ASN A 127 16.90 -9.95 2.99
N ALA A 128 18.23 -9.80 2.95
CA ALA A 128 19.00 -9.17 4.02
C ALA A 128 18.62 -7.68 4.22
N ALA A 129 18.24 -6.98 3.14
CA ALA A 129 17.74 -5.60 3.18
C ALA A 129 16.25 -5.50 3.58
N GLY A 130 15.57 -6.63 3.87
CA GLY A 130 14.14 -6.64 4.17
C GLY A 130 13.24 -6.38 2.94
N LEU A 131 13.80 -6.47 1.73
CA LEU A 131 13.10 -6.28 0.45
C LEU A 131 12.54 -7.62 -0.04
N ARG A 132 11.68 -8.25 0.77
CA ARG A 132 11.00 -9.52 0.44
C ARG A 132 9.51 -9.47 0.80
N SER A 133 8.78 -8.55 0.16
CA SER A 133 7.34 -8.42 0.36
C SER A 133 6.57 -9.32 -0.60
N PRO A 134 5.55 -10.07 -0.15
CA PRO A 134 4.62 -10.78 -1.04
C PRO A 134 3.68 -9.84 -1.79
N PHE A 135 3.67 -8.55 -1.44
CA PHE A 135 2.86 -7.51 -2.08
C PHE A 135 3.67 -6.66 -3.07
N ALA A 136 4.93 -7.01 -3.35
CA ALA A 136 5.79 -6.27 -4.28
C ALA A 136 6.47 -7.22 -5.28
N LYS A 137 6.69 -6.73 -6.49
CA LYS A 137 7.64 -7.31 -7.44
C LYS A 137 8.89 -6.46 -7.46
N TYR A 138 10.04 -7.06 -7.79
CA TYR A 138 11.33 -6.38 -7.76
C TYR A 138 11.98 -6.47 -9.13
N VAL A 139 12.22 -5.32 -9.77
CA VAL A 139 13.08 -5.19 -10.94
C VAL A 139 14.45 -4.74 -10.45
N VAL A 140 15.47 -5.56 -10.68
CA VAL A 140 16.82 -5.38 -10.13
C VAL A 140 17.82 -5.22 -11.25
N TYR A 141 18.52 -4.09 -11.27
CA TYR A 141 19.64 -3.87 -12.18
C TYR A 141 20.90 -4.29 -11.43
N PHE A 142 21.42 -5.46 -11.80
CA PHE A 142 22.59 -6.03 -11.15
C PHE A 142 23.86 -5.66 -11.90
N ASP A 143 24.62 -4.75 -11.30
CA ASP A 143 25.80 -4.14 -11.88
C ASP A 143 27.07 -4.89 -11.52
N SER A 144 27.21 -6.08 -12.10
CA SER A 144 28.36 -6.97 -11.95
C SER A 144 28.91 -7.36 -13.31
N ALA A 145 30.23 -7.45 -13.42
CA ALA A 145 30.89 -7.97 -14.61
C ALA A 145 30.50 -9.44 -14.83
N VAL A 146 30.42 -9.83 -16.11
CA VAL A 146 30.02 -11.17 -16.50
C VAL A 146 31.02 -11.81 -17.46
N SER A 147 31.38 -13.08 -17.23
CA SER A 147 32.15 -13.87 -18.19
C SER A 147 31.25 -14.59 -19.20
N ASP A 148 30.01 -14.89 -18.80
CA ASP A 148 28.95 -15.36 -19.69
C ASP A 148 28.03 -14.18 -20.00
N ALA A 149 28.04 -13.75 -21.27
CA ALA A 149 27.32 -12.59 -21.76
C ALA A 149 26.07 -12.95 -22.57
N THR A 150 25.68 -14.22 -22.66
CA THR A 150 24.51 -14.67 -23.45
C THR A 150 23.21 -14.65 -22.67
N VAL A 151 23.27 -14.55 -21.34
CA VAL A 151 22.09 -14.44 -20.48
C VAL A 151 21.96 -12.99 -20.00
N CYS A 152 20.92 -12.31 -20.49
CA CYS A 152 20.72 -10.87 -20.25
C CYS A 152 19.96 -10.59 -18.95
N GLY A 153 19.12 -11.52 -18.54
CA GLY A 153 18.29 -11.43 -17.34
C GLY A 153 17.92 -12.79 -16.78
N GLN A 154 17.27 -12.75 -15.63
CA GLN A 154 16.66 -13.93 -15.02
C GLN A 154 15.53 -13.50 -14.08
N GLY A 155 14.39 -14.18 -14.15
CA GLY A 155 13.16 -13.75 -13.50
C GLY A 155 12.32 -14.91 -12.97
N GLY A 156 11.43 -14.61 -12.02
CA GLY A 156 10.47 -15.59 -11.52
C GLY A 156 9.79 -15.17 -10.22
N SER A 157 8.82 -15.97 -9.79
CA SER A 157 8.10 -15.80 -8.53
C SER A 157 8.09 -17.07 -7.68
N ASP A 158 8.00 -16.90 -6.37
CA ASP A 158 7.74 -18.00 -5.44
C ASP A 158 6.24 -18.07 -5.06
N SER A 159 5.84 -19.14 -4.38
CA SER A 159 4.46 -19.37 -3.96
C SER A 159 3.94 -18.39 -2.90
N SER A 160 4.82 -17.57 -2.31
CA SER A 160 4.41 -16.51 -1.39
C SER A 160 3.91 -15.26 -2.11
N GLY A 161 4.13 -15.16 -3.43
CA GLY A 161 3.81 -13.98 -4.23
C GLY A 161 5.00 -13.03 -4.40
N PHE A 162 6.12 -13.29 -3.73
CA PHE A 162 7.38 -12.59 -4.01
C PHE A 162 7.83 -12.91 -5.43
N GLY A 163 8.27 -11.89 -6.18
CA GLY A 163 8.84 -12.08 -7.51
C GLY A 163 9.98 -11.13 -7.78
N LEU A 164 10.98 -11.65 -8.48
CA LEU A 164 12.27 -11.01 -8.73
C LEU A 164 12.60 -11.12 -10.21
N ALA A 165 12.83 -9.98 -10.85
CA ALA A 165 13.28 -9.81 -12.23
C ALA A 165 14.67 -9.17 -12.19
N VAL A 166 15.70 -9.87 -12.61
CA VAL A 166 17.09 -9.38 -12.59
C VAL A 166 17.54 -9.07 -14.02
N VAL A 167 18.05 -7.87 -14.23
CA VAL A 167 18.76 -7.44 -15.45
C VAL A 167 20.25 -7.45 -15.15
N TYR A 168 21.02 -8.21 -15.92
CA TYR A 168 22.48 -8.24 -15.81
C TYR A 168 23.07 -7.14 -16.69
N THR A 169 23.35 -5.97 -16.11
CA THR A 169 23.62 -4.73 -16.88
C THR A 169 24.92 -4.73 -17.68
N GLN A 170 25.83 -5.66 -17.39
CA GLN A 170 27.09 -5.85 -18.14
C GLN A 170 27.07 -7.10 -19.03
N ALA A 171 25.96 -7.84 -19.06
CA ALA A 171 25.71 -8.89 -20.06
C ALA A 171 25.08 -8.28 -21.32
N CYS A 172 25.07 -9.04 -22.43
CA CYS A 172 24.32 -8.70 -23.64
C CYS A 172 24.48 -7.24 -24.12
N THR A 173 25.72 -6.76 -24.27
CA THR A 173 25.97 -5.38 -24.71
C THR A 173 25.26 -5.08 -26.04
N GLY A 174 24.43 -4.02 -26.05
CA GLY A 174 23.65 -3.61 -27.21
C GLY A 174 22.17 -4.05 -27.17
N VAL A 175 21.82 -5.02 -26.32
CA VAL A 175 20.43 -5.43 -26.10
C VAL A 175 19.71 -4.40 -25.23
N SER A 176 18.41 -4.18 -25.51
CA SER A 176 17.58 -3.25 -24.75
C SER A 176 17.34 -3.73 -23.32
N THR A 177 17.88 -3.02 -22.33
CA THR A 177 17.63 -3.28 -20.90
C THR A 177 16.17 -3.11 -20.51
N ALA A 178 15.44 -2.18 -21.14
CA ALA A 178 13.99 -2.05 -21.00
C ALA A 178 13.24 -3.32 -21.44
N ALA A 179 13.65 -3.93 -22.56
CA ALA A 179 13.03 -5.16 -23.05
C ALA A 179 13.31 -6.35 -22.13
N VAL A 180 14.56 -6.51 -21.67
CA VAL A 180 14.91 -7.53 -20.68
C VAL A 180 14.12 -7.30 -19.38
N ALA A 181 14.09 -6.07 -18.87
CA ALA A 181 13.34 -5.77 -17.64
C ALA A 181 11.84 -6.07 -17.78
N ALA A 182 11.22 -5.77 -18.91
CA ALA A 182 9.81 -6.07 -19.18
C ALA A 182 9.56 -7.59 -19.26
N HIS A 183 10.42 -8.32 -19.97
CA HIS A 183 10.39 -9.78 -20.09
C HIS A 183 10.49 -10.45 -18.72
N GLU A 184 11.53 -10.13 -17.96
CA GLU A 184 11.72 -10.73 -16.64
C GLU A 184 10.63 -10.32 -15.66
N LEU A 185 10.09 -9.10 -15.77
CA LEU A 185 8.94 -8.67 -14.98
C LEU A 185 7.71 -9.53 -15.26
N LEU A 186 7.44 -9.85 -16.53
CA LEU A 186 6.31 -10.72 -16.93
C LEU A 186 6.43 -12.12 -16.32
N HIS A 187 7.62 -12.71 -16.25
CA HIS A 187 7.85 -13.93 -15.46
C HIS A 187 7.40 -13.78 -14.01
N THR A 188 7.69 -12.63 -13.38
CA THR A 188 7.20 -12.39 -12.01
C THR A 188 5.68 -12.23 -11.93
N LEU A 189 5.01 -11.84 -13.02
CA LEU A 189 3.56 -11.73 -13.09
C LEU A 189 2.86 -13.06 -13.41
N GLY A 190 3.63 -14.10 -13.74
CA GLY A 190 3.13 -15.46 -14.01
C GLY A 190 3.10 -15.86 -15.49
N ALA A 191 3.69 -15.05 -16.38
CA ALA A 191 3.86 -15.41 -17.78
C ALA A 191 5.14 -16.23 -18.01
N VAL A 192 5.20 -17.22 -18.88
CA VAL A 192 4.14 -17.99 -19.51
C VAL A 192 3.79 -19.16 -18.55
N PRO A 193 2.52 -19.39 -18.19
CA PRO A 193 2.19 -20.46 -17.25
C PRO A 193 2.25 -21.84 -17.93
N GLU A 194 2.54 -22.88 -17.14
CA GLU A 194 2.57 -24.27 -17.61
C GLU A 194 1.22 -24.65 -18.28
N GLY A 195 1.30 -25.15 -19.51
CA GLY A 195 0.16 -25.53 -20.33
C GLY A 195 -0.53 -24.36 -21.06
N ALA A 196 0.05 -23.16 -21.03
CA ALA A 196 -0.34 -22.09 -21.95
C ALA A 196 -0.20 -22.58 -23.41
N PRO A 197 -1.03 -22.06 -24.33
CA PRO A 197 -0.79 -22.25 -25.74
C PRO A 197 0.63 -21.77 -26.10
N ASN A 198 1.25 -22.45 -27.07
CA ASN A 198 2.58 -22.13 -27.59
C ASN A 198 3.75 -22.11 -26.59
N GLU A 199 3.55 -22.61 -25.35
CA GLU A 199 4.64 -22.78 -24.40
C GLU A 199 5.76 -23.62 -25.02
N CYS A 200 6.99 -23.12 -24.93
CA CYS A 200 8.16 -23.85 -25.40
C CYS A 200 8.37 -25.14 -24.59
N PRO A 201 8.75 -26.26 -25.23
CA PRO A 201 9.08 -27.49 -24.51
C PRO A 201 10.44 -27.41 -23.81
N ASP A 202 10.70 -28.40 -22.94
CA ASP A 202 12.01 -28.69 -22.35
C ASP A 202 12.64 -27.53 -21.56
N GLU A 203 13.86 -27.12 -21.93
CA GLU A 203 14.69 -26.16 -21.18
C GLU A 203 14.25 -24.70 -21.37
N ASP A 204 13.41 -24.42 -22.38
CA ASP A 204 12.83 -23.11 -22.66
C ASP A 204 11.46 -22.91 -22.00
N GLY A 205 11.02 -23.83 -21.13
CA GLY A 205 9.75 -23.71 -20.40
C GLY A 205 9.57 -22.35 -19.73
N GLY A 206 8.35 -21.82 -19.74
CA GLY A 206 8.04 -20.45 -19.31
C GLY A 206 8.15 -19.38 -20.39
N HIS A 207 8.48 -19.74 -21.64
CA HIS A 207 8.53 -18.88 -22.82
C HIS A 207 7.53 -19.31 -23.91
N THR A 208 7.32 -18.47 -24.92
CA THR A 208 6.53 -18.78 -26.12
C THR A 208 7.40 -19.05 -27.34
N CYS A 209 6.99 -19.97 -28.21
CA CYS A 209 7.80 -20.45 -29.35
C CYS A 209 7.15 -20.26 -30.73
N ASP A 210 5.99 -19.60 -30.81
CA ASP A 210 5.23 -19.43 -32.05
C ASP A 210 5.57 -18.14 -32.81
N GLU A 211 5.87 -17.03 -32.13
CA GLU A 211 6.24 -15.77 -32.78
C GLU A 211 7.45 -15.07 -32.15
N SER A 212 8.52 -14.85 -32.93
CA SER A 212 9.75 -14.17 -32.47
C SER A 212 9.59 -12.69 -32.07
N SER A 213 8.44 -12.09 -32.37
CA SER A 213 8.12 -10.71 -31.95
C SER A 213 7.55 -10.65 -30.53
N ASP A 214 7.11 -11.80 -29.99
CA ASP A 214 6.64 -11.94 -28.63
C ASP A 214 7.73 -11.50 -27.65
N LEU A 215 7.36 -10.67 -26.69
CA LEU A 215 8.26 -10.29 -25.62
C LEU A 215 8.75 -11.51 -24.85
N MET A 216 7.95 -12.57 -24.69
CA MET A 216 8.28 -13.80 -23.97
C MET A 216 8.93 -14.88 -24.86
N TYR A 217 9.39 -14.53 -26.07
CA TYR A 217 10.21 -15.44 -26.88
C TYR A 217 11.55 -15.73 -26.17
N PRO A 218 12.10 -16.96 -26.19
CA PRO A 218 13.27 -17.36 -25.39
C PRO A 218 14.60 -16.73 -25.85
N SER A 219 14.58 -15.93 -26.91
CA SER A 219 15.76 -15.26 -27.45
C SER A 219 15.45 -13.79 -27.74
N ILE A 220 16.38 -12.92 -27.36
CA ILE A 220 16.27 -11.48 -27.60
C ILE A 220 17.38 -11.00 -28.54
N ASP A 221 16.98 -10.15 -29.49
CA ASP A 221 17.86 -9.45 -30.42
C ASP A 221 18.23 -8.06 -29.88
N ASP A 222 18.94 -7.26 -30.68
CA ASP A 222 19.29 -5.87 -30.35
C ASP A 222 18.15 -4.88 -30.66
N ALA A 223 16.97 -5.37 -31.02
CA ALA A 223 15.83 -4.53 -31.33
C ALA A 223 15.28 -3.85 -30.06
N PRO A 224 14.78 -2.60 -30.16
CA PRO A 224 14.23 -1.90 -29.01
C PRO A 224 12.90 -2.52 -28.55
N LEU A 225 12.55 -2.35 -27.27
CA LEU A 225 11.27 -2.81 -26.71
C LEU A 225 10.05 -2.40 -27.56
N SER A 226 10.10 -1.24 -28.22
CA SER A 226 9.02 -0.74 -29.09
C SER A 226 8.65 -1.66 -30.26
N THR A 227 9.52 -2.58 -30.68
CA THR A 227 9.23 -3.55 -31.74
C THR A 227 8.70 -4.89 -31.22
N LYS A 228 8.69 -5.11 -29.91
CA LYS A 228 8.17 -6.32 -29.27
C LYS A 228 6.67 -6.21 -29.02
N VAL A 229 6.00 -7.34 -28.91
CA VAL A 229 4.55 -7.47 -28.73
C VAL A 229 4.28 -8.22 -27.42
N LEU A 230 3.35 -7.72 -26.60
CA LEU A 230 3.10 -8.20 -25.22
C LEU A 230 2.45 -9.58 -25.10
N ASP A 231 1.88 -10.13 -26.18
CA ASP A 231 1.32 -11.49 -26.30
C ASP A 231 0.66 -11.49 -27.69
N PRO A 232 1.40 -11.87 -28.75
CA PRO A 232 0.85 -11.95 -30.10
C PRO A 232 -0.38 -12.86 -30.13
N GLY A 233 -1.53 -12.32 -30.56
CA GLY A 233 -2.78 -13.07 -30.60
C GLY A 233 -3.56 -13.12 -29.28
N ARG A 234 -2.98 -12.68 -28.15
CA ARG A 234 -3.63 -12.63 -26.83
C ARG A 234 -4.15 -14.01 -26.42
N ASN A 235 -3.27 -15.00 -26.45
CA ASN A 235 -3.64 -16.40 -26.29
C ASN A 235 -2.74 -17.20 -25.38
N ASP A 236 -1.64 -16.65 -24.88
CA ASP A 236 -0.66 -17.43 -24.13
C ASP A 236 -0.65 -17.03 -22.65
N TYR A 237 -0.51 -15.74 -22.35
CA TYR A 237 -0.28 -15.29 -20.97
C TYR A 237 -0.84 -13.92 -20.62
N TYR A 238 -1.36 -13.13 -21.57
CA TYR A 238 -1.87 -11.79 -21.30
C TYR A 238 -3.12 -11.46 -22.12
N GLY A 239 -4.20 -11.09 -21.43
CA GLY A 239 -5.43 -10.54 -21.99
C GLY A 239 -6.22 -11.55 -22.84
N HIS A 240 -6.17 -12.82 -22.46
CA HIS A 240 -6.77 -13.93 -23.18
C HIS A 240 -8.10 -14.37 -22.54
N SER A 241 -8.90 -15.15 -23.26
CA SER A 241 -10.15 -15.74 -22.72
C SER A 241 -9.99 -17.15 -22.13
N GLY A 242 -8.74 -17.61 -21.96
CA GLY A 242 -8.40 -18.91 -21.36
C GLY A 242 -8.82 -19.04 -19.90
N ALA A 243 -8.80 -20.27 -19.38
CA ALA A 243 -9.14 -20.56 -17.99
C ALA A 243 -7.92 -20.63 -17.04
N TRP A 244 -6.70 -20.50 -17.60
CA TRP A 244 -5.46 -20.46 -16.83
C TRP A 244 -5.13 -19.02 -16.40
N ALA A 245 -4.02 -18.86 -15.67
CA ALA A 245 -3.63 -17.56 -15.11
C ALA A 245 -3.31 -16.56 -16.22
N ASP A 246 -3.89 -15.37 -16.11
CA ASP A 246 -3.67 -14.27 -17.05
C ASP A 246 -2.87 -13.15 -16.35
N ALA A 247 -1.73 -12.77 -16.92
CA ALA A 247 -0.88 -11.72 -16.38
C ALA A 247 -1.57 -10.35 -16.38
N GLN A 248 -2.60 -10.12 -17.21
CA GLN A 248 -3.42 -8.91 -17.20
C GLN A 248 -4.19 -8.74 -15.88
N ASP A 249 -4.57 -9.84 -15.21
CA ASP A 249 -5.28 -9.83 -13.92
C ASP A 249 -4.34 -9.59 -12.72
N SER A 250 -3.04 -9.41 -12.98
CA SER A 250 -2.02 -9.24 -11.97
C SER A 250 -2.26 -8.00 -11.09
N PRO A 251 -2.23 -8.13 -9.74
CA PRO A 251 -2.47 -7.00 -8.85
C PRO A 251 -1.32 -5.98 -8.83
N TRP A 252 -0.20 -6.27 -9.51
CA TRP A 252 0.93 -5.35 -9.69
C TRP A 252 0.78 -4.45 -10.92
N LEU A 253 -0.29 -4.63 -11.70
CA LEU A 253 -0.70 -3.70 -12.74
C LEU A 253 -1.70 -2.68 -12.18
N VAL A 254 -1.53 -1.41 -12.55
CA VAL A 254 -2.55 -0.39 -12.33
C VAL A 254 -3.64 -0.55 -13.37
N ARG A 255 -4.89 -0.68 -12.92
CA ARG A 255 -6.06 -0.57 -13.80
C ARG A 255 -6.40 0.89 -14.02
N LEU A 256 -6.01 1.44 -15.17
CA LEU A 256 -6.18 2.86 -15.52
C LEU A 256 -7.65 3.23 -15.72
N ASP A 257 -8.50 2.26 -16.02
CA ASP A 257 -9.94 2.40 -16.27
C ASP A 257 -10.82 2.10 -15.03
N ASP A 258 -10.24 1.56 -13.96
CA ASP A 258 -10.99 1.07 -12.78
C ASP A 258 -10.31 1.41 -11.44
N GLN A 259 -9.78 2.64 -11.34
CA GLN A 259 -9.31 3.21 -10.07
C GLN A 259 -10.48 3.73 -9.23
N MET A 260 -10.52 3.35 -7.95
CA MET A 260 -11.52 3.80 -6.98
C MET A 260 -10.86 4.61 -5.86
N PRO A 261 -11.39 5.80 -5.53
CA PRO A 261 -10.88 6.59 -4.42
C PRO A 261 -11.29 5.99 -3.07
N PHE A 262 -10.33 5.88 -2.17
CA PHE A 262 -10.52 5.50 -0.77
C PHE A 262 -10.19 6.69 0.14
N ALA A 263 -11.09 7.00 1.08
CA ALA A 263 -10.87 8.05 2.06
C ALA A 263 -10.89 7.50 3.49
N LEU A 264 -9.91 7.89 4.28
CA LEU A 264 -9.80 7.53 5.70
C LEU A 264 -9.66 8.77 6.56
N SER A 265 -10.47 8.85 7.61
CA SER A 265 -10.35 9.86 8.65
C SER A 265 -9.98 9.23 9.99
N VAL A 266 -9.02 9.84 10.69
CA VAL A 266 -8.53 9.43 12.00
C VAL A 266 -8.81 10.56 12.99
N SER A 267 -9.48 10.21 14.09
CA SER A 267 -9.75 11.14 15.19
C SER A 267 -9.03 10.69 16.45
N GLY A 268 -8.33 11.62 17.09
CA GLY A 268 -7.56 11.36 18.31
C GLY A 268 -6.13 10.85 18.04
N PRO A 269 -5.35 10.59 19.10
CA PRO A 269 -3.93 10.24 18.98
C PRO A 269 -3.76 8.79 18.51
N GLY A 270 -3.48 8.61 17.23
CA GLY A 270 -3.16 7.34 16.60
C GLY A 270 -2.97 7.50 15.11
N SER A 271 -2.59 6.41 14.45
CA SER A 271 -2.52 6.31 13.00
C SER A 271 -3.11 4.99 12.52
N VAL A 272 -3.37 4.90 11.22
CA VAL A 272 -3.81 3.69 10.55
C VAL A 272 -2.94 3.49 9.32
N GLY A 273 -2.36 2.29 9.19
CA GLY A 273 -1.65 1.84 7.99
C GLY A 273 -2.41 0.73 7.26
N SER A 274 -2.02 0.46 6.03
CA SER A 274 -2.49 -0.68 5.22
C SER A 274 -1.36 -1.70 5.02
N ASP A 275 -1.71 -2.97 4.83
CA ASP A 275 -0.80 -4.04 4.38
C ASP A 275 -0.35 -3.82 2.93
N VAL A 276 -1.27 -3.32 2.10
CA VAL A 276 -0.98 -2.84 0.75
C VAL A 276 -0.33 -1.44 0.82
N PRO A 277 0.85 -1.22 0.20
CA PRO A 277 1.54 0.08 0.21
C PRO A 277 0.70 1.26 -0.28
N GLY A 278 1.04 2.46 0.22
CA GLY A 278 0.43 3.74 -0.18
C GLY A 278 -0.64 4.29 0.78
N LEU A 279 -0.75 3.75 2.00
CA LEU A 279 -1.58 4.35 3.06
C LEU A 279 -0.89 4.30 4.43
N GLN A 280 -0.54 5.47 4.95
CA GLN A 280 -0.22 5.69 6.35
C GLN A 280 -0.89 7.00 6.81
N CYS A 281 -1.93 6.89 7.62
CA CYS A 281 -2.83 8.00 7.91
C CYS A 281 -2.93 8.36 9.39
N ALA A 282 -2.67 9.63 9.74
CA ALA A 282 -2.78 10.13 11.12
C ALA A 282 -3.93 11.13 11.34
N GLN A 283 -4.53 11.69 10.27
CA GLN A 283 -5.63 12.66 10.38
C GLN A 283 -6.69 12.46 9.29
N SER A 284 -6.37 12.75 8.04
CA SER A 284 -7.26 12.50 6.91
C SER A 284 -6.40 12.23 5.69
N CYS A 285 -6.72 11.17 4.97
CA CYS A 285 -5.96 10.75 3.80
C CYS A 285 -6.92 10.27 2.72
N THR A 286 -6.55 10.52 1.48
CA THR A 286 -7.21 10.00 0.29
C THR A 286 -6.17 9.33 -0.55
N THR A 287 -6.52 8.18 -1.11
CA THR A 287 -5.68 7.46 -2.07
C THR A 287 -6.55 6.73 -3.07
N THR A 288 -5.97 6.20 -4.13
CA THR A 288 -6.67 5.45 -5.18
C THR A 288 -6.05 4.07 -5.32
N TRP A 289 -6.90 3.07 -5.50
CA TRP A 289 -6.52 1.69 -5.75
C TRP A 289 -7.38 1.12 -6.88
N ASN A 290 -6.92 0.02 -7.50
CA ASN A 290 -7.77 -0.80 -8.36
C ASN A 290 -9.02 -1.23 -7.58
N ALA A 291 -10.20 -1.19 -8.21
CA ALA A 291 -11.41 -1.74 -7.63
C ALA A 291 -11.21 -3.20 -7.18
N GLY A 292 -11.83 -3.59 -6.07
CA GLY A 292 -11.72 -4.93 -5.51
C GLY A 292 -10.43 -5.21 -4.73
N THR A 293 -9.44 -4.30 -4.73
CA THR A 293 -8.21 -4.44 -3.94
C THR A 293 -8.56 -4.73 -2.49
N ARG A 294 -8.09 -5.85 -1.94
CA ARG A 294 -8.30 -6.22 -0.54
C ARG A 294 -7.28 -5.52 0.34
N LEU A 295 -7.77 -4.83 1.37
CA LEU A 295 -6.96 -4.11 2.33
C LEU A 295 -7.14 -4.73 3.71
N ALA A 296 -6.04 -4.97 4.43
CA ALA A 296 -6.03 -5.21 5.86
C ALA A 296 -5.40 -4.01 6.58
N LEU A 297 -6.22 -3.27 7.31
CA LEU A 297 -5.82 -2.03 7.97
C LEU A 297 -5.41 -2.26 9.41
N THR A 298 -4.24 -1.72 9.76
CA THR A 298 -3.66 -1.80 11.11
C THR A 298 -3.76 -0.44 11.80
N ALA A 299 -4.52 -0.39 12.90
CA ALA A 299 -4.58 0.77 13.77
C ALA A 299 -3.43 0.76 14.77
N THR A 300 -2.64 1.83 14.80
CA THR A 300 -1.55 2.05 15.76
C THR A 300 -1.93 3.17 16.72
N PRO A 301 -2.34 2.87 17.96
CA PRO A 301 -2.67 3.90 18.93
C PRO A 301 -1.43 4.73 19.31
N GLY A 302 -1.63 6.05 19.45
CA GLY A 302 -0.60 6.92 20.05
C GLY A 302 -0.45 6.67 21.56
N PRO A 303 0.56 7.29 22.19
CA PRO A 303 0.80 7.13 23.63
C PRO A 303 -0.44 7.39 24.49
N GLY A 304 -0.78 6.43 25.35
CA GLY A 304 -1.93 6.51 26.27
C GLY A 304 -3.31 6.32 25.63
N ALA A 305 -3.37 6.03 24.33
CA ALA A 305 -4.60 5.83 23.58
C ALA A 305 -4.87 4.37 23.27
N LYS A 306 -6.10 4.09 22.85
CA LYS A 306 -6.49 2.84 22.20
C LYS A 306 -7.38 3.16 21.01
N LEU A 307 -7.46 2.25 20.05
CA LEU A 307 -8.56 2.26 19.09
C LEU A 307 -9.86 1.99 19.86
N VAL A 308 -10.81 2.92 19.79
CA VAL A 308 -12.14 2.78 20.39
C VAL A 308 -13.07 2.05 19.44
N ARG A 309 -13.07 2.44 18.16
CA ARG A 309 -13.90 1.85 17.12
C ARG A 309 -13.40 2.23 15.73
N TRP A 310 -13.67 1.35 14.78
CA TRP A 310 -13.80 1.70 13.38
C TRP A 310 -15.23 2.20 13.09
N GLY A 311 -15.37 3.02 12.06
CA GLY A 311 -16.65 3.41 11.47
C GLY A 311 -16.93 2.66 10.16
N SER A 312 -18.07 2.98 9.54
CA SER A 312 -18.48 2.49 8.22
C SER A 312 -18.36 0.96 8.04
N ALA A 313 -17.58 0.49 7.05
CA ALA A 313 -17.46 -0.91 6.66
C ALA A 313 -16.90 -1.84 7.76
N CYS A 314 -16.26 -1.29 8.80
CA CYS A 314 -15.60 -2.07 9.85
C CYS A 314 -16.24 -1.88 11.24
N VAL A 315 -17.47 -1.36 11.32
CA VAL A 315 -18.14 -1.14 12.61
C VAL A 315 -18.21 -2.43 13.44
N GLY A 316 -17.73 -2.38 14.68
CA GLY A 316 -17.80 -3.48 15.64
C GLY A 316 -16.67 -4.51 15.53
N ALA A 317 -15.78 -4.39 14.55
CA ALA A 317 -14.65 -5.29 14.36
C ALA A 317 -13.42 -4.86 15.18
N ALA A 318 -12.60 -5.84 15.58
CA ALA A 318 -11.32 -5.60 16.27
C ALA A 318 -10.21 -5.17 15.28
N GLY A 319 -10.22 -5.75 14.07
CA GLY A 319 -9.42 -5.34 12.91
C GLY A 319 -10.33 -4.82 11.79
N CYS A 320 -9.76 -4.33 10.69
CA CYS A 320 -10.54 -3.85 9.55
C CYS A 320 -9.98 -4.42 8.25
N THR A 321 -10.73 -5.33 7.63
CA THR A 321 -10.44 -5.89 6.31
C THR A 321 -11.59 -5.56 5.38
N LEU A 322 -11.30 -4.99 4.21
CA LEU A 322 -12.32 -4.56 3.24
C LEU A 322 -11.78 -4.64 1.81
N ALA A 323 -12.69 -4.68 0.84
CA ALA A 323 -12.35 -4.45 -0.57
C ALA A 323 -12.57 -2.97 -0.92
N VAL A 324 -11.73 -2.41 -1.79
CA VAL A 324 -11.92 -1.06 -2.31
C VAL A 324 -13.11 -1.05 -3.26
N GLU A 325 -14.16 -0.34 -2.85
CA GLU A 325 -15.44 -0.22 -3.56
C GLU A 325 -15.77 1.25 -3.84
N PRO A 326 -16.66 1.55 -4.81
CA PRO A 326 -17.08 2.91 -5.09
C PRO A 326 -17.55 3.66 -3.83
N GLY A 327 -16.90 4.80 -3.54
CA GLY A 327 -17.26 5.64 -2.40
C GLY A 327 -16.81 5.11 -1.03
N ALA A 328 -15.86 4.16 -0.99
CA ALA A 328 -15.29 3.63 0.24
C ALA A 328 -14.75 4.75 1.15
N ARG A 329 -15.42 4.94 2.29
CA ARG A 329 -15.02 5.87 3.35
C ARG A 329 -14.93 5.14 4.67
N LEU A 330 -13.78 5.27 5.34
CA LEU A 330 -13.54 4.70 6.64
C LEU A 330 -13.23 5.78 7.68
N SER A 331 -13.56 5.50 8.93
CA SER A 331 -13.10 6.32 10.05
C SER A 331 -12.54 5.45 11.17
N ALA A 332 -11.52 5.96 11.85
CA ALA A 332 -10.94 5.34 13.04
C ALA A 332 -10.94 6.36 14.18
N LEU A 333 -11.38 5.93 15.35
CA LEU A 333 -11.43 6.78 16.54
C LEU A 333 -10.48 6.23 17.60
N PHE A 334 -9.47 7.01 17.94
CA PHE A 334 -8.56 6.79 19.05
C PHE A 334 -8.91 7.70 20.22
N ALA A 335 -8.85 7.16 21.42
CA ALA A 335 -9.03 7.93 22.65
C ALA A 335 -8.34 7.22 23.82
N PRO A 336 -8.16 7.88 24.97
CA PRO A 336 -7.72 7.21 26.18
C PRO A 336 -8.54 5.95 26.48
N ALA A 337 -7.91 4.93 27.07
CA ALA A 337 -8.61 3.70 27.41
C ALA A 337 -9.80 3.93 28.34
N SER A 338 -9.70 4.98 29.17
CA SER A 338 -10.68 5.35 30.17
C SER A 338 -10.63 6.84 30.50
N PHE A 339 -11.71 7.35 31.08
CA PHE A 339 -11.82 8.73 31.57
C PHE A 339 -12.23 8.76 33.04
N ARG A 340 -11.76 9.78 33.75
CA ARG A 340 -12.13 10.04 35.15
C ARG A 340 -13.51 10.69 35.23
N LEU A 341 -14.40 10.14 36.05
CA LEU A 341 -15.66 10.76 36.46
C LEU A 341 -15.56 11.17 37.93
N THR A 342 -15.77 12.45 38.20
CA THR A 342 -15.88 12.98 39.57
C THR A 342 -17.36 13.21 39.90
N VAL A 343 -17.84 12.63 41.00
CA VAL A 343 -19.22 12.82 41.47
C VAL A 343 -19.20 13.56 42.80
N ALA A 344 -20.00 14.61 42.90
CA ALA A 344 -20.21 15.38 44.12
C ALA A 344 -21.68 15.32 44.54
N VAL A 345 -21.93 15.46 45.84
CA VAL A 345 -23.26 15.49 46.42
C VAL A 345 -23.37 16.74 47.29
N SER A 346 -24.47 17.47 47.13
CA SER A 346 -24.83 18.62 47.97
C SER A 346 -26.14 18.31 48.68
N GLY A 347 -26.21 18.55 49.99
CA GLY A 347 -27.31 18.08 50.84
C GLY A 347 -27.11 16.63 51.30
N ARG A 348 -28.16 15.99 51.82
CA ARG A 348 -28.08 14.60 52.30
C ARG A 348 -28.72 13.62 51.31
N GLY A 349 -27.87 12.76 50.76
CA GLY A 349 -28.22 11.71 49.81
C GLY A 349 -26.99 10.90 49.41
N ALA A 350 -27.15 10.01 48.45
CA ALA A 350 -26.06 9.26 47.84
C ALA A 350 -26.28 9.14 46.33
N VAL A 351 -25.18 9.04 45.59
CA VAL A 351 -25.20 8.70 44.16
C VAL A 351 -24.56 7.34 43.98
N ARG A 352 -25.22 6.45 43.24
CA ARG A 352 -24.75 5.08 42.98
C ARG A 352 -24.69 4.76 41.50
N SER A 353 -23.75 3.91 41.09
CA SER A 353 -23.75 3.24 39.79
C SER A 353 -23.60 1.74 39.97
N LEU A 354 -24.68 0.99 39.73
CA LEU A 354 -24.75 -0.44 40.06
C LEU A 354 -23.80 -1.30 39.21
N LYS A 355 -23.66 -1.02 37.91
CA LYS A 355 -22.76 -1.77 37.02
C LYS A 355 -21.27 -1.52 37.27
N THR A 356 -20.92 -0.44 37.97
CA THR A 356 -19.54 0.06 38.03
C THR A 356 -19.03 0.29 39.46
N GLY A 357 -19.82 -0.10 40.47
CA GLY A 357 -19.39 -0.18 41.86
C GLY A 357 -19.27 1.14 42.62
N ILE A 358 -19.59 2.29 42.02
CA ILE A 358 -19.43 3.58 42.71
C ILE A 358 -20.61 3.88 43.64
N THR A 359 -20.31 4.29 44.89
CA THR A 359 -21.26 4.93 45.82
C THR A 359 -20.64 6.19 46.44
N CYS A 360 -21.23 7.37 46.21
CA CYS A 360 -20.65 8.65 46.60
C CYS A 360 -21.55 9.40 47.57
N ARG A 361 -20.95 10.01 48.60
CA ARG A 361 -21.67 10.69 49.69
C ARG A 361 -21.34 12.17 49.85
N PRO A 362 -20.08 12.63 49.96
CA PRO A 362 -19.81 14.05 49.69
C PRO A 362 -19.17 14.24 48.32
N ARG A 363 -18.13 13.47 48.03
CA ARG A 363 -17.42 13.43 46.75
C ARG A 363 -16.72 12.09 46.58
N CYS A 364 -16.57 11.65 45.34
CA CYS A 364 -15.77 10.49 44.95
C CYS A 364 -15.25 10.73 43.53
N SER A 365 -14.33 9.87 43.09
CA SER A 365 -13.96 9.76 41.69
C SER A 365 -13.62 8.32 41.36
N ALA A 366 -13.96 7.87 40.15
CA ALA A 366 -13.34 6.68 39.59
C ALA A 366 -13.18 6.82 38.08
N THR A 367 -12.52 5.82 37.51
CA THR A 367 -12.14 5.76 36.12
C THR A 367 -13.05 4.78 35.39
N PHE A 368 -13.49 5.15 34.20
CA PHE A 368 -14.48 4.40 33.42
C PHE A 368 -14.03 4.21 31.98
N PRO A 369 -14.33 3.06 31.35
CA PRO A 369 -14.00 2.84 29.95
C PRO A 369 -14.50 3.97 29.06
N SER A 370 -13.65 4.40 28.14
CA SER A 370 -13.97 5.42 27.15
C SER A 370 -15.14 4.98 26.26
N TYR A 371 -16.02 5.94 25.92
CA TYR A 371 -17.28 5.75 25.18
C TYR A 371 -18.30 4.79 25.82
N ALA A 372 -18.07 4.32 27.06
CA ALA A 372 -19.07 3.58 27.82
C ALA A 372 -19.93 4.55 28.67
N PRO A 373 -21.26 4.57 28.52
CA PRO A 373 -22.11 5.43 29.33
C PRO A 373 -22.18 4.93 30.79
N VAL A 374 -22.03 5.86 31.74
CA VAL A 374 -22.15 5.57 33.18
C VAL A 374 -23.53 5.97 33.67
N LYS A 375 -24.33 4.99 34.07
CA LYS A 375 -25.65 5.23 34.68
C LYS A 375 -25.49 5.49 36.17
N LEU A 376 -25.86 6.70 36.59
CA LEU A 376 -25.90 7.18 37.98
C LEU A 376 -27.35 7.24 38.47
N THR A 377 -27.57 6.87 39.73
CA THR A 377 -28.87 6.97 40.43
C THR A 377 -28.69 7.75 41.73
N ALA A 378 -29.46 8.82 41.90
CA ALA A 378 -29.50 9.62 43.12
C ALA A 378 -30.59 9.09 44.07
N THR A 379 -30.20 8.79 45.31
CA THR A 379 -31.08 8.35 46.40
C THR A 379 -31.00 9.32 47.55
N ALA A 380 -32.12 9.98 47.89
CA ALA A 380 -32.17 10.89 49.02
C ALA A 380 -32.22 10.12 50.34
N THR A 381 -31.62 10.68 51.40
CA THR A 381 -31.85 10.16 52.76
C THR A 381 -33.21 10.61 53.29
N LYS A 382 -33.73 9.97 54.34
CA LYS A 382 -34.98 10.38 55.01
C LYS A 382 -34.98 11.89 55.34
N GLY A 383 -36.08 12.58 55.03
CA GLY A 383 -36.25 14.03 55.22
C GLY A 383 -35.64 14.91 54.12
N TRP A 384 -35.13 14.32 53.03
CA TRP A 384 -34.59 15.04 51.87
C TRP A 384 -35.24 14.55 50.58
N ARG A 385 -35.23 15.40 49.54
CA ARG A 385 -35.62 15.05 48.17
C ARG A 385 -34.53 15.44 47.18
N PHE A 386 -34.39 14.64 46.12
CA PHE A 386 -33.54 15.00 45.00
C PHE A 386 -34.12 16.20 44.26
N ARG A 387 -33.31 17.24 44.04
CA ARG A 387 -33.70 18.46 43.33
C ARG A 387 -33.25 18.41 41.87
N SER A 388 -31.94 18.28 41.64
CA SER A 388 -31.38 18.37 40.30
C SER A 388 -29.97 17.81 40.20
N TRP A 389 -29.56 17.51 38.97
CA TRP A 389 -28.17 17.31 38.60
C TRP A 389 -27.55 18.60 38.05
N SER A 390 -26.22 18.75 38.17
CA SER A 390 -25.43 19.72 37.39
C SER A 390 -24.12 19.09 36.87
N GLY A 391 -23.46 19.78 35.93
CA GLY A 391 -22.25 19.31 35.24
C GLY A 391 -22.56 18.52 33.98
N ALA A 392 -21.98 17.32 33.83
CA ALA A 392 -22.25 16.41 32.70
C ALA A 392 -23.68 15.83 32.68
N CYS A 393 -24.44 16.08 33.75
CA CYS A 393 -25.86 15.79 33.89
C CYS A 393 -26.60 17.10 34.14
N ARG A 394 -27.69 17.38 33.42
CA ARG A 394 -28.46 18.64 33.56
C ARG A 394 -29.98 18.45 33.71
N ARG A 395 -30.43 17.24 34.04
CA ARG A 395 -31.86 16.89 34.13
C ARG A 395 -32.32 16.74 35.58
N SER A 396 -33.65 16.80 35.80
CA SER A 396 -34.31 16.63 37.12
C SER A 396 -34.69 15.19 37.45
N LYS A 397 -34.50 14.24 36.52
CA LYS A 397 -34.72 12.82 36.79
C LYS A 397 -33.66 12.29 37.78
N ARG A 398 -34.07 11.39 38.67
CA ARG A 398 -33.17 10.74 39.66
C ARG A 398 -32.05 9.93 39.03
N THR A 399 -32.22 9.50 37.78
CA THR A 399 -31.20 8.80 37.01
C THR A 399 -30.53 9.72 36.00
N CYS A 400 -29.23 9.57 35.83
CA CYS A 400 -28.45 10.23 34.78
C CYS A 400 -27.56 9.22 34.05
N SER A 401 -27.40 9.37 32.74
CA SER A 401 -26.41 8.65 31.95
C SER A 401 -25.32 9.62 31.52
N VAL A 402 -24.08 9.41 31.96
CA VAL A 402 -22.92 10.23 31.60
C VAL A 402 -22.20 9.55 30.45
N PRO A 403 -22.15 10.13 29.24
CA PRO A 403 -21.30 9.59 28.19
C PRO A 403 -19.83 9.86 28.54
N MET A 404 -19.05 8.82 28.77
CA MET A 404 -17.62 8.94 29.08
C MET A 404 -16.82 9.17 27.78
N THR A 405 -17.05 10.29 27.11
CA THR A 405 -16.28 10.73 25.92
C THR A 405 -15.14 11.67 26.27
N LYS A 406 -15.09 12.14 27.52
CA LYS A 406 -14.02 12.93 28.14
C LYS A 406 -14.11 12.82 29.66
N ALA A 407 -13.11 13.34 30.36
CA ALA A 407 -13.20 13.50 31.81
C ALA A 407 -14.43 14.35 32.18
N ALA A 408 -15.20 13.89 33.15
CA ALA A 408 -16.51 14.45 33.46
C ALA A 408 -16.66 14.72 34.96
N SER A 409 -17.50 15.71 35.27
CA SER A 409 -17.90 16.03 36.64
C SER A 409 -19.41 16.15 36.73
N VAL A 410 -19.99 15.53 37.76
CA VAL A 410 -21.44 15.53 38.02
C VAL A 410 -21.69 15.90 39.47
N ARG A 411 -22.73 16.70 39.72
CA ARG A 411 -23.20 17.01 41.08
C ARG A 411 -24.68 16.68 41.24
N ALA A 412 -25.03 15.87 42.23
CA ALA A 412 -26.40 15.71 42.70
C ALA A 412 -26.71 16.74 43.78
N VAL A 413 -27.83 17.43 43.67
CA VAL A 413 -28.32 18.34 44.70
C VAL A 413 -29.58 17.78 45.34
N PHE A 414 -29.52 17.64 46.66
CA PHE A 414 -30.65 17.29 47.52
C PHE A 414 -31.03 18.51 48.35
N VAL A 415 -32.32 18.71 48.56
CA VAL A 415 -32.88 19.73 49.45
C VAL A 415 -33.77 19.05 50.49
N ARG A 416 -34.06 19.71 51.61
CA ARG A 416 -35.06 19.20 52.56
C ARG A 416 -36.39 18.97 51.83
N ALA A 417 -37.04 17.85 52.18
CA ALA A 417 -38.26 17.38 51.51
C ALA A 417 -39.37 18.43 51.59
#